data_AF-A0A9D9L7M5-F1
#
_entry.id   AF-A0A9D9L7M5-F1
#
_cell.length_a   1.000
_cell.length_b   1.000
_cell.length_c   1.000
_cell.angle_alpha   90.00
_cell.angle_beta   90.00
_cell.angle_gamma   90.00
#
_symmetry.space_group_name_H-M   'P 1'
#
loop_
_entity.id
_entity.type
_entity.pdbx_description
1 polymer ?
#
loop_
_entity_poly.entity_id
_entity_poly.type
_entity_poly.pdbx_seq_one_letter_code
_entity_poly.pdbx_strand_id
1 'polypeptide(L)'
;MNVIEKVRELLAAFPKIAEVLGDIHVDFSDGNADSYSLSSTGDTLISEDIIGNQRRQHTFLLAANYSAINDYERISSSGILLELAVWLSKQKDLPVETPYNGVSYPGEITLINAANGMLYAVPQENSEDTYMYQLTITAVYTVDFTNGGI
;
A
#
# COMPACT_ATOMS: atom_id res chain seq x y z
N MET A 1 -9.48 -10.80 -8.43
CA MET A 1 -9.17 -9.76 -7.43
C MET A 1 -8.17 -8.78 -8.03
N ASN A 2 -8.46 -7.48 -8.00
CA ASN A 2 -7.63 -6.47 -8.64
C ASN A 2 -6.41 -6.07 -7.79
N VAL A 3 -5.52 -5.23 -8.37
CA VAL A 3 -4.29 -4.77 -7.69
C VAL A 3 -4.56 -4.03 -6.39
N ILE A 4 -5.64 -3.24 -6.30
CA ILE A 4 -6.01 -2.48 -5.10
C ILE A 4 -6.41 -3.43 -3.98
N GLU A 5 -7.30 -4.37 -4.29
CA GLU A 5 -7.76 -5.39 -3.35
C GLU A 5 -6.60 -6.30 -2.90
N LYS A 6 -5.70 -6.67 -3.82
CA LYS A 6 -4.53 -7.50 -3.52
C LYS A 6 -3.53 -6.81 -2.61
N VAL A 7 -3.24 -5.53 -2.84
CA VAL A 7 -2.36 -4.76 -1.95
C VAL A 7 -3.00 -4.57 -0.57
N ARG A 8 -4.33 -4.39 -0.49
CA ARG A 8 -5.04 -4.37 0.79
C ARG A 8 -4.92 -5.69 1.56
N GLU A 9 -5.17 -6.82 0.89
CA GLU A 9 -5.01 -8.16 1.48
C GLU A 9 -3.58 -8.36 1.98
N LEU A 10 -2.60 -7.96 1.18
CA LEU A 10 -1.18 -8.10 1.52
C LEU A 10 -0.82 -7.28 2.76
N LEU A 11 -1.26 -6.03 2.85
CA LEU A 11 -1.02 -5.22 4.03
C LEU A 11 -1.64 -5.85 5.28
N ALA A 12 -2.87 -6.34 5.19
CA ALA A 12 -3.53 -7.04 6.30
C ALA A 12 -2.80 -8.33 6.74
N ALA A 13 -2.00 -8.94 5.86
CA ALA A 13 -1.22 -10.14 6.14
C ALA A 13 0.17 -9.86 6.76
N PHE A 14 0.58 -8.59 6.90
CA PHE A 14 1.85 -8.27 7.54
C PHE A 14 1.80 -8.66 9.04
N PRO A 15 2.77 -9.42 9.57
CA PRO A 15 2.68 -9.95 10.93
C PRO A 15 2.55 -8.91 12.04
N LYS A 16 3.14 -7.72 11.84
CA LYS A 16 3.10 -6.61 12.79
C LYS A 16 2.10 -5.54 12.39
N ILE A 17 1.08 -5.90 11.60
CA ILE A 17 0.12 -4.93 11.10
C ILE A 17 -0.60 -4.19 12.22
N ALA A 18 -0.88 -4.84 13.35
CA ALA A 18 -1.47 -4.19 14.53
C ALA A 18 -0.54 -3.14 15.16
N GLU A 19 0.78 -3.32 15.06
CA GLU A 19 1.78 -2.35 15.55
C GLU A 19 2.00 -1.18 14.56
N VAL A 20 1.59 -1.37 13.29
CA VAL A 20 1.65 -0.35 12.23
C VAL A 20 0.32 0.43 12.14
N LEU A 21 -0.81 -0.27 12.31
CA LEU A 21 -2.13 0.15 11.83
C LEU A 21 -3.23 0.15 12.90
N GLY A 22 -2.95 -0.26 14.14
CA GLY A 22 -3.99 -0.36 15.17
C GLY A 22 -5.16 -1.26 14.77
N ASP A 23 -6.39 -0.91 15.17
CA ASP A 23 -7.61 -1.61 14.74
C ASP A 23 -7.94 -1.28 13.28
N ILE A 24 -8.10 -2.31 12.44
CA ILE A 24 -8.28 -2.16 11.00
C ILE A 24 -9.63 -1.51 10.68
N HIS A 25 -9.62 -0.19 10.45
CA HIS A 25 -10.77 0.53 9.89
C HIS A 25 -10.63 0.62 8.36
N VAL A 26 -11.32 -0.27 7.64
CA VAL A 26 -11.53 -0.14 6.20
C VAL A 26 -12.66 0.86 5.98
N ASP A 27 -12.33 2.15 6.12
CA ASP A 27 -12.94 3.30 5.45
C ASP A 27 -12.54 4.58 6.21
N PHE A 28 -12.10 5.59 5.46
CA PHE A 28 -11.81 6.98 5.86
C PHE A 28 -11.53 7.25 7.34
N SER A 29 -10.24 7.50 7.64
CA SER A 29 -9.72 8.11 8.88
C SER A 29 -10.78 8.62 9.86
N ASP A 30 -11.35 7.73 10.68
CA ASP A 30 -11.89 8.16 11.95
C ASP A 30 -10.68 8.52 12.79
N GLY A 31 -10.62 9.77 13.27
CA GLY A 31 -9.47 10.43 13.90
C GLY A 31 -9.01 9.82 15.24
N ASN A 32 -9.09 8.50 15.38
CA ASN A 32 -8.57 7.72 16.49
C ASN A 32 -7.07 7.45 16.29
N ALA A 33 -6.34 7.35 17.41
CA ALA A 33 -4.91 7.14 17.49
C ALA A 33 -4.38 5.87 16.78
N ASP A 34 -5.28 4.95 16.43
CA ASP A 34 -5.01 3.60 15.95
C ASP A 34 -5.64 3.32 14.56
N SER A 35 -5.84 4.35 13.73
CA SER A 35 -6.42 4.20 12.40
C SER A 35 -5.40 4.40 11.26
N TYR A 36 -5.66 3.77 10.11
CA TYR A 36 -4.88 3.96 8.89
C TYR A 36 -5.77 4.19 7.69
N SER A 37 -5.24 4.87 6.68
CA SER A 37 -5.92 5.00 5.38
C SER A 37 -5.01 4.53 4.25
N LEU A 38 -5.56 3.69 3.36
CA LEU A 38 -4.91 3.30 2.11
C LEU A 38 -5.66 3.96 0.97
N SER A 39 -5.05 4.97 0.35
CA SER A 39 -5.61 5.69 -0.78
C SER A 39 -4.95 5.25 -2.07
N SER A 40 -5.74 4.85 -3.07
CA SER A 40 -5.27 4.69 -4.45
C SER A 40 -5.03 6.07 -5.05
N THR A 41 -3.80 6.37 -5.45
CA THR A 41 -3.42 7.70 -5.97
C THR A 41 -3.32 7.75 -7.48
N GLY A 42 -3.24 6.60 -8.14
CA GLY A 42 -3.26 6.54 -9.59
C GLY A 42 -2.59 5.29 -10.14
N ASP A 43 -2.85 5.08 -11.43
CA ASP A 43 -2.31 3.97 -12.21
C ASP A 43 -1.66 4.51 -13.49
N THR A 44 -0.48 4.01 -13.84
CA THR A 44 0.31 4.48 -14.97
C THR A 44 0.82 3.31 -15.81
N LEU A 45 0.69 3.41 -17.13
CA LEU A 45 1.31 2.47 -18.06
C LEU A 45 2.83 2.68 -18.09
N ILE A 46 3.60 1.64 -17.81
CA ILE A 46 5.07 1.67 -17.90
C ILE A 46 5.51 1.31 -19.32
N SER A 47 4.95 0.23 -19.86
CA SER A 47 5.30 -0.29 -21.18
C SER A 47 4.18 -1.18 -21.72
N GLU A 48 4.13 -1.30 -23.04
CA GLU A 48 3.26 -2.22 -23.77
C GLU A 48 4.11 -3.00 -24.78
N ASP A 49 3.86 -4.30 -24.91
CA ASP A 49 4.52 -5.15 -25.91
C ASP A 49 3.80 -5.10 -27.27
N ILE A 50 4.37 -5.76 -28.28
CA ILE A 50 3.83 -5.75 -29.65
C ILE A 50 2.47 -6.46 -29.75
N ILE A 51 2.17 -7.36 -28.81
CA ILE A 51 0.91 -8.14 -28.77
C ILE A 51 -0.12 -7.50 -27.82
N GLY A 52 0.20 -6.34 -27.23
CA GLY A 52 -0.70 -5.54 -26.41
C GLY A 52 -0.66 -5.84 -24.91
N ASN A 53 0.20 -6.74 -24.42
CA ASN A 53 0.34 -6.96 -22.98
C ASN A 53 1.01 -5.75 -22.34
N GLN A 54 0.56 -5.41 -21.13
CA GLN A 54 0.99 -4.20 -20.46
C GLN A 54 1.75 -4.49 -19.19
N ARG A 55 2.70 -3.62 -18.89
CA ARG A 55 3.29 -3.48 -17.55
C ARG A 55 2.84 -2.14 -16.99
N ARG A 56 2.21 -2.17 -15.81
CA ARG A 56 1.57 -1.01 -15.20
C ARG A 56 2.10 -0.80 -13.79
N GLN A 57 2.05 0.45 -13.33
CA GLN A 57 2.42 0.87 -11.99
C GLN A 57 1.21 1.48 -11.31
N HIS A 58 0.80 0.90 -10.19
CA HIS A 58 -0.18 1.49 -9.30
C HIS A 58 0.52 2.10 -8.10
N THR A 59 0.13 3.32 -7.72
CA THR A 59 0.67 4.02 -6.56
C THR A 59 -0.41 4.19 -5.49
N PHE A 60 -0.05 3.88 -4.26
CA PHE A 60 -0.88 4.02 -3.08
C PHE A 60 -0.23 4.96 -2.07
N LEU A 61 -1.07 5.64 -1.32
CA LEU A 61 -0.68 6.40 -0.15
C LEU A 61 -1.22 5.69 1.09
N LEU A 62 -0.30 5.22 1.94
CA LEU A 62 -0.62 4.69 3.25
C LEU A 62 -0.37 5.78 4.28
N ALA A 63 -1.40 6.22 4.99
CA ALA A 63 -1.25 7.06 6.18
C ALA A 63 -1.51 6.19 7.42
N ALA A 64 -0.56 6.18 8.36
CA ALA A 64 -0.62 5.42 9.59
C ALA A 64 -0.38 6.34 10.79
N ASN A 65 -1.28 6.24 11.77
CA ASN A 65 -1.18 7.00 13.02
C ASN A 65 -0.33 6.22 14.03
N TYR A 66 0.61 6.89 14.69
CA TYR A 66 1.44 6.33 15.74
C TYR A 66 1.40 7.19 16.99
N SER A 67 1.26 6.56 18.16
CA SER A 67 1.66 7.19 19.42
C SER A 67 3.15 7.49 19.38
N ALA A 68 3.53 8.72 19.69
CA ALA A 68 4.93 9.10 19.79
C ALA A 68 5.13 10.05 20.99
N ILE A 69 4.81 9.52 22.16
CA ILE A 69 4.92 10.24 23.44
C ILE A 69 6.40 10.52 23.76
N ASN A 70 7.33 9.71 23.24
CA ASN A 70 8.77 9.84 23.45
C ASN A 70 9.60 9.39 22.22
N ASP A 71 10.89 9.74 22.20
CA ASP A 71 11.78 9.40 21.08
C ASP A 71 12.01 7.89 20.88
N TYR A 72 11.82 7.08 21.93
CA TYR A 72 11.91 5.62 21.82
C TYR A 72 10.77 5.06 20.97
N GLU A 73 9.54 5.51 21.20
CA GLU A 73 8.37 5.16 20.38
C GLU A 73 8.57 5.57 18.91
N ARG A 74 9.12 6.77 18.65
CA ARG A 74 9.39 7.26 17.29
C ARG A 74 10.40 6.39 16.52
N ILE A 75 11.47 5.94 17.20
CA ILE A 75 12.45 5.03 16.63
C ILE A 75 11.81 3.66 16.35
N SER A 76 11.00 3.16 17.28
CA SER A 76 10.27 1.89 17.11
C SER A 76 9.33 1.93 15.90
N SER A 77 8.51 2.97 15.76
CA SER A 77 7.61 3.17 14.61
C SER A 77 8.37 3.21 13.28
N SER A 78 9.50 3.93 13.25
CA SER A 78 10.35 4.00 12.06
C SER A 78 10.96 2.64 11.69
N GLY A 79 11.34 1.84 12.69
CA GLY A 79 11.84 0.48 12.51
C GLY A 79 10.78 -0.47 11.95
N ILE A 80 9.54 -0.35 12.43
CA ILE A 80 8.40 -1.13 11.95
C ILE A 80 8.06 -0.77 10.49
N LEU A 81 8.06 0.51 10.13
CA LEU A 81 7.83 0.96 8.74
C LEU A 81 8.94 0.45 7.80
N LEU A 82 10.18 0.41 8.27
CA LEU A 82 11.30 -0.19 7.53
C LEU A 82 11.09 -1.69 7.32
N GLU A 83 10.65 -2.42 8.35
CA GLU A 83 10.34 -3.84 8.26
C GLU A 83 9.21 -4.10 7.26
N LEU A 84 8.15 -3.28 7.28
CA LEU A 84 7.06 -3.33 6.31
C LEU A 84 7.58 -3.12 4.88
N ALA A 85 8.43 -2.12 4.65
CA ALA A 85 9.00 -1.86 3.33
C ALA A 85 9.83 -3.05 2.81
N VAL A 86 10.66 -3.64 3.67
CA VAL A 86 11.44 -4.85 3.34
C VAL A 86 10.51 -6.02 3.08
N TRP A 87 9.49 -6.23 3.93
CA TRP A 87 8.53 -7.33 3.79
C TRP A 87 7.76 -7.25 2.48
N LEU A 88 7.26 -6.06 2.11
CA LEU A 88 6.59 -5.80 0.83
C LEU A 88 7.51 -6.09 -0.37
N SER A 89 8.80 -5.72 -0.27
CA SER A 89 9.79 -5.98 -1.34
C SER A 89 10.05 -7.47 -1.61
N LYS A 90 9.65 -8.36 -0.69
CA LYS A 90 9.75 -9.82 -0.87
C LYS A 90 8.52 -10.43 -1.53
N GLN A 91 7.45 -9.66 -1.68
CA GLN A 91 6.19 -10.12 -2.27
C GLN A 91 6.27 -9.98 -3.80
N LYS A 92 6.09 -11.11 -4.49
CA LYS A 92 6.18 -11.23 -5.96
C LYS A 92 5.32 -12.38 -6.44
N ASP A 93 5.10 -12.44 -7.74
CA ASP A 93 4.35 -13.51 -8.41
C ASP A 93 2.90 -13.62 -7.85
N LEU A 94 2.32 -12.47 -7.46
CA LEU A 94 0.99 -12.40 -6.86
C LEU A 94 -0.07 -12.22 -7.95
N PRO A 95 -1.01 -13.15 -8.14
CA PRO A 95 -1.99 -13.05 -9.21
C PRO A 95 -2.95 -11.88 -8.95
N VAL A 96 -3.19 -11.11 -10.01
CA VAL A 96 -4.15 -10.00 -10.05
C VAL A 96 -4.96 -10.03 -11.33
N GLU A 97 -6.09 -9.36 -11.29
CA GLU A 97 -6.98 -9.21 -12.43
C GLU A 97 -7.21 -7.74 -12.76
N THR A 98 -7.18 -7.40 -14.04
CA THR A 98 -7.45 -6.05 -14.52
C THR A 98 -8.75 -6.02 -15.32
N PRO A 99 -9.81 -5.39 -14.80
CA PRO A 99 -11.05 -5.24 -15.55
C PRO A 99 -10.88 -4.19 -16.65
N TYR A 100 -11.16 -4.56 -17.90
CA TYR A 100 -11.16 -3.67 -19.05
C TYR A 100 -12.24 -4.09 -20.06
N ASN A 101 -13.06 -3.15 -20.52
CA ASN A 101 -14.17 -3.41 -21.45
C ASN A 101 -15.11 -4.56 -21.04
N GLY A 102 -15.34 -4.74 -19.74
CA GLY A 102 -16.21 -5.81 -19.22
C GLY A 102 -15.57 -7.20 -19.20
N VAL A 103 -14.30 -7.33 -19.58
CA VAL A 103 -13.50 -8.56 -19.49
C VAL A 103 -12.44 -8.39 -18.41
N SER A 104 -12.16 -9.47 -17.67
CA SER A 104 -11.10 -9.54 -16.66
C SER A 104 -9.85 -10.15 -17.30
N TYR A 105 -8.77 -9.37 -17.36
CA TYR A 105 -7.50 -9.84 -17.90
C TYR A 105 -6.57 -10.26 -16.77
N PRO A 106 -5.96 -11.46 -16.85
CA PRO A 106 -5.06 -11.94 -15.82
C PRO A 106 -3.72 -11.20 -15.88
N GLY A 107 -3.02 -11.21 -14.76
CA GLY A 107 -1.66 -10.74 -14.66
C GLY A 107 -1.11 -11.01 -13.26
N GLU A 108 0.06 -10.47 -12.97
CA GLU A 108 0.71 -10.66 -11.68
C GLU A 108 1.45 -9.42 -11.21
N ILE A 109 1.50 -9.23 -9.90
CA ILE A 109 2.37 -8.23 -9.29
C ILE A 109 3.80 -8.75 -9.30
N THR A 110 4.65 -8.06 -10.05
CA THR A 110 6.07 -8.38 -10.23
C THR A 110 6.97 -7.69 -9.21
N LEU A 111 6.50 -6.58 -8.63
CA LEU A 111 7.24 -5.82 -7.63
C LEU A 111 6.26 -5.03 -6.77
N ILE A 112 6.48 -5.04 -5.45
CA ILE A 112 5.84 -4.11 -4.51
C ILE A 112 6.94 -3.48 -3.68
N ASN A 113 6.96 -2.15 -3.61
CA ASN A 113 7.91 -1.43 -2.80
C ASN A 113 7.21 -0.35 -1.98
N ALA A 114 7.78 -0.02 -0.83
CA ALA A 114 7.35 1.14 -0.05
C ALA A 114 8.51 2.13 0.09
N ALA A 115 8.20 3.41 -0.05
CA ALA A 115 9.15 4.51 -0.02
C ALA A 115 8.53 5.74 0.65
N ASN A 116 9.36 6.77 0.89
CA ASN A 116 8.94 8.08 1.37
C ASN A 116 8.19 8.06 2.71
N GLY A 117 8.63 7.24 3.67
CA GLY A 117 8.13 7.26 5.04
C GLY A 117 8.46 8.58 5.72
N MET A 118 7.57 9.56 5.62
CA MET A 118 7.76 10.88 6.18
C MET A 118 6.74 11.14 7.28
N LEU A 119 7.17 11.85 8.31
CA LEU A 119 6.26 12.41 9.29
C LEU A 119 5.44 13.52 8.62
N TYR A 120 4.14 13.33 8.53
CA TYR A 120 3.23 14.20 7.81
C TYR A 120 2.58 15.25 8.71
N ALA A 121 2.24 14.89 9.95
CA ALA A 121 1.67 15.83 10.92
C ALA A 121 2.29 15.65 12.30
N VAL A 122 2.59 16.79 12.95
CA VAL A 122 2.92 16.87 14.37
C VAL A 122 1.72 17.54 15.04
N PRO A 123 1.21 16.98 16.14
CA PRO A 123 0.07 17.54 16.86
C PRO A 123 0.27 19.00 17.28
N GLN A 124 -0.78 19.81 17.13
CA GLN A 124 -0.83 21.18 17.66
C GLN A 124 -1.71 21.21 18.91
N GLU A 125 -1.04 21.36 20.05
CA GLU A 125 -1.58 21.84 21.32
C GLU A 125 -2.44 20.91 22.21
N ASN A 126 -2.67 19.64 21.86
CA ASN A 126 -3.25 18.68 22.82
C ASN A 126 -2.35 17.45 23.06
N SER A 127 -2.34 16.94 24.29
CA SER A 127 -1.51 15.82 24.75
C SER A 127 -2.02 14.43 24.32
N GLU A 128 -3.04 14.37 23.47
CA GLU A 128 -3.76 13.15 23.01
C GLU A 128 -3.40 12.77 21.56
N ASP A 129 -2.42 13.44 20.99
CA ASP A 129 -2.46 13.82 19.59
C ASP A 129 -1.32 13.05 18.88
N THR A 130 -1.67 12.20 17.92
CA THR A 130 -0.78 11.18 17.35
C THR A 130 0.08 11.72 16.21
N TYR A 131 1.22 11.08 15.98
CA TYR A 131 2.10 11.40 14.86
C TYR A 131 1.64 10.59 13.64
N MET A 132 1.28 11.28 12.57
CA MET A 132 0.87 10.60 11.33
C MET A 132 2.07 10.43 10.41
N TYR A 133 2.39 9.20 10.07
CA TYR A 133 3.39 8.85 9.06
C TYR A 133 2.71 8.54 7.75
N GLN A 134 3.28 9.04 6.67
CA GLN A 134 2.81 8.78 5.32
C GLN A 134 3.86 7.97 4.57
N LEU A 135 3.43 6.88 3.94
CA LEU A 135 4.27 5.97 3.17
C LEU A 135 3.68 5.83 1.76
N THR A 136 4.53 5.95 0.75
CA THR A 136 4.13 5.67 -0.64
C THR A 136 4.38 4.20 -0.92
N ILE A 137 3.35 3.46 -1.34
CA ILE A 137 3.49 2.08 -1.81
C ILE A 137 3.32 2.06 -3.31
N THR A 138 4.22 1.37 -4.01
CA THR A 138 4.20 1.22 -5.46
C THR A 138 4.11 -0.26 -5.79
N ALA A 139 3.09 -0.66 -6.54
CA ALA A 139 2.92 -2.00 -7.07
C ALA A 139 3.08 -1.97 -8.59
N VAL A 140 4.01 -2.77 -9.12
CA VAL A 140 4.21 -2.96 -10.56
C VAL A 140 3.67 -4.33 -10.96
N TYR A 141 2.73 -4.33 -11.91
CA TYR A 141 2.03 -5.55 -12.30
C TYR A 141 1.89 -5.66 -13.82
N THR A 142 1.66 -6.88 -14.29
CA THR A 142 1.40 -7.19 -15.71
C THR A 142 -0.09 -7.29 -15.98
N VAL A 143 -0.46 -7.14 -17.25
CA VAL A 143 -1.80 -7.41 -17.76
C VAL A 143 -1.67 -8.14 -19.08
N ASP A 144 -2.17 -9.37 -19.13
CA ASP A 144 -2.09 -10.24 -20.31
C ASP A 144 -3.38 -10.13 -21.13
N PHE A 145 -3.36 -9.26 -22.13
CA PHE A 145 -4.51 -9.05 -23.02
C PHE A 145 -4.74 -10.24 -23.96
N THR A 146 -3.73 -11.06 -24.21
CA THR A 146 -3.83 -12.21 -25.11
C THR A 146 -4.54 -13.42 -24.51
N ASN A 147 -4.61 -13.54 -23.18
CA ASN A 147 -5.29 -14.64 -22.50
C ASN A 147 -6.80 -14.39 -22.28
N GLY A 148 -7.28 -13.18 -22.60
CA GLY A 148 -8.67 -12.75 -22.39
C GLY A 148 -9.65 -12.99 -23.55
N GLY A 149 -9.21 -13.67 -24.62
CA GLY A 149 -10.07 -14.06 -25.76
C GLY A 149 -10.37 -12.90 -26.72
N ILE A 150 -9.89 -13.04 -27.96
CA ILE A 150 -10.50 -12.42 -29.15
C ILE A 150 -11.07 -13.57 -29.98
#